data_AF-A0AAF6BWP4-F1
#
_entry.id   AF-A0AAF6BWP4-F1
#
_cell.length_a   1.000
_cell.length_b   1.000
_cell.length_c   1.000
_cell.angle_alpha   90.00
_cell.angle_beta   90.00
_cell.angle_gamma   90.00
#
_symmetry.space_group_name_H-M   'P 1'
#
loop_
_entity.id
_entity.type
_entity.pdbx_description
1 polymer ?
#
loop_
_entity_poly.entity_id
_entity_poly.type
_entity_poly.pdbx_seq_one_letter_code
_entity_poly.pdbx_strand_id
1 'polypeptide(L)'
;MYNGLGLQTPRGSGTNGYIQTNKFFVKSRPLKSEARDFQNGQGQGGLSRKANKEILEDDRKRQIELKLTQLEDELLEQGSSLEDVAESVESSRKVLEAFSSENGNTTTSTRYNVSDKRMKAFVQSGII
;
A
#
# COMPACT_ATOMS: atom_id res chain seq x y z
N MET A 1 -18.53 48.73 -0.27
CA MET A 1 -17.96 47.51 -0.89
C MET A 1 -16.51 47.74 -1.24
N TYR A 2 -15.66 46.75 -0.96
CA TYR A 2 -14.24 46.75 -1.33
C TYR A 2 -13.94 45.43 -2.05
N ASN A 3 -13.30 45.48 -3.22
CA ASN A 3 -13.06 44.31 -4.09
C ASN A 3 -14.32 43.48 -4.41
N GLY A 4 -15.50 44.13 -4.50
CA GLY A 4 -16.79 43.44 -4.71
C GLY A 4 -17.30 42.64 -3.52
N LEU A 5 -16.62 42.69 -2.36
CA LEU A 5 -16.97 41.95 -1.15
C LEU A 5 -17.64 42.87 -0.12
N GLY A 6 -18.58 42.29 0.64
CA GLY A 6 -19.28 42.93 1.76
C GLY A 6 -20.49 43.77 1.39
N LEU A 7 -20.93 44.65 2.31
CA LEU A 7 -22.12 45.47 2.16
C LEU A 7 -21.88 46.72 1.31
N GLN A 8 -22.90 47.12 0.54
CA GLN A 8 -22.91 48.38 -0.22
C GLN A 8 -22.96 49.58 0.74
N THR A 9 -23.88 49.55 1.69
CA THR A 9 -23.93 50.49 2.81
C THR A 9 -24.25 49.72 4.10
N PRO A 10 -23.68 50.11 5.26
CA PRO A 10 -24.01 49.49 6.54
C PRO A 10 -25.39 49.93 7.06
N ARG A 11 -25.97 51.00 6.50
CA ARG A 11 -27.29 51.52 6.87
C ARG A 11 -28.36 50.49 6.50
N GLY A 12 -29.25 50.17 7.45
CA GLY A 12 -30.29 49.16 7.26
C GLY A 12 -29.84 47.71 7.48
N SER A 13 -28.53 47.45 7.64
CA SER A 13 -28.02 46.11 7.98
C SER A 13 -28.11 45.78 9.47
N GLY A 14 -28.30 46.77 10.35
CA GLY A 14 -28.29 46.56 11.80
C GLY A 14 -26.91 46.20 12.39
N THR A 15 -25.83 46.36 11.63
CA THR A 15 -24.44 46.10 12.05
C THR A 15 -23.55 47.29 11.72
N ASN A 16 -22.30 47.29 12.21
CA ASN A 16 -21.31 48.34 11.92
C ASN A 16 -20.67 48.21 10.51
N GLY A 17 -20.99 47.17 9.74
CA GLY A 17 -20.44 46.93 8.41
C GLY A 17 -18.98 46.45 8.37
N TYR A 18 -18.43 45.98 9.49
CA TYR A 18 -17.08 45.43 9.54
C TYR A 18 -16.99 44.06 8.85
N ILE A 19 -16.00 43.88 7.98
CA ILE A 19 -15.82 42.69 7.15
C ILE A 19 -14.46 42.07 7.46
N GLN A 20 -14.41 40.77 7.76
CA GLN A 20 -13.18 40.01 7.97
C GLN A 20 -12.95 39.01 6.85
N THR A 21 -11.69 38.70 6.56
CA THR A 21 -11.33 37.61 5.65
C THR A 21 -11.49 36.26 6.36
N ASN A 22 -11.92 35.24 5.64
CA ASN A 22 -11.99 33.88 6.18
C ASN A 22 -10.57 33.27 6.23
N LYS A 23 -10.03 33.09 7.45
CA LYS A 23 -8.69 32.51 7.67
C LYS A 23 -8.60 31.00 7.37
N PHE A 24 -9.73 30.30 7.35
CA PHE A 24 -9.80 28.87 7.04
C PHE A 24 -10.12 28.60 5.57
N PHE A 25 -10.28 29.64 4.76
CA PHE A 25 -10.54 29.47 3.34
C PHE A 25 -9.29 28.96 2.62
N VAL A 26 -9.30 27.67 2.28
CA VAL A 26 -8.25 27.07 1.46
C VAL A 26 -8.55 27.40 -0.01
N LYS A 27 -7.71 28.24 -0.61
CA LYS A 27 -7.81 28.57 -2.03
C LYS A 27 -7.57 27.29 -2.85
N SER A 28 -8.58 26.87 -3.61
CA SER A 28 -8.41 25.77 -4.57
C SER A 28 -7.28 26.12 -5.54
N ARG A 29 -6.36 25.17 -5.76
CA ARG A 29 -5.30 25.36 -6.76
C ARG A 29 -5.98 25.46 -8.13
N PRO A 30 -5.63 26.47 -8.95
CA PRO A 30 -6.14 26.51 -10.30
C PRO A 30 -5.72 25.21 -11.00
N LEU A 31 -6.70 24.40 -11.40
CA LEU A 31 -6.45 23.37 -12.39
C LEU A 31 -6.01 24.14 -13.63
N LYS A 32 -4.70 24.20 -13.88
CA LYS A 32 -4.24 24.34 -15.25
C LYS A 32 -4.77 23.10 -15.93
N SER A 33 -5.89 23.26 -16.65
CA SER A 33 -6.41 22.27 -17.57
C SER A 33 -5.44 22.18 -18.75
N GLU A 34 -4.24 21.69 -18.48
CA GLU A 34 -3.62 20.79 -19.43
C GLU A 34 -4.60 19.62 -19.47
N ALA A 35 -5.41 19.55 -20.52
CA ALA A 35 -6.21 18.38 -20.83
C ALA A 35 -5.23 17.24 -21.14
N ARG A 36 -4.56 16.75 -20.11
CA ARG A 36 -3.92 15.45 -20.11
C ARG A 36 -5.10 14.51 -19.97
N ASP A 37 -5.45 13.90 -21.09
CA ASP A 37 -6.32 12.73 -21.13
C ASP A 37 -6.13 11.94 -19.84
N PHE A 38 -7.23 11.67 -19.13
CA PHE A 38 -7.23 10.83 -17.95
C PHE A 38 -6.89 9.40 -18.41
N GLN A 39 -5.62 9.17 -18.77
CA GLN A 39 -5.02 7.85 -18.82
C GLN A 39 -5.05 7.32 -17.39
N ASN A 40 -5.71 6.16 -17.26
CA ASN A 40 -5.74 5.28 -16.10
C ASN A 40 -4.57 5.53 -15.12
N GLY A 41 -4.80 6.30 -14.05
CA GLY A 41 -3.78 6.52 -13.01
C GLY A 41 -3.77 7.87 -12.31
N GLN A 42 -4.44 8.90 -12.82
CA GLN A 42 -4.42 10.25 -12.23
C GLN A 42 -5.24 10.44 -10.93
N GLY A 43 -5.63 9.35 -10.26
CA GLY A 43 -6.09 9.35 -8.87
C GLY A 43 -4.95 9.15 -7.85
N GLN A 44 -3.73 8.90 -8.30
CA GLN A 44 -2.57 8.61 -7.45
C GLN A 44 -1.76 9.85 -7.05
N GLY A 45 -2.34 11.05 -7.13
CA GLY A 45 -1.73 12.34 -6.79
C GLY A 45 -1.38 12.55 -5.30
N GLY A 46 -1.17 11.47 -4.54
CA GLY A 46 -0.69 11.46 -3.16
C GLY A 46 0.42 10.44 -2.88
N LEU A 47 0.81 9.60 -3.85
CA LEU A 47 1.80 8.52 -3.65
C LEU A 47 3.25 8.92 -3.97
N SER A 48 3.56 10.22 -4.03
CA SER A 48 4.93 10.66 -4.34
C SER A 48 5.93 10.40 -3.21
N ARG A 49 5.49 9.91 -2.04
CA ARG A 49 6.40 9.47 -0.99
C ARG A 49 6.63 7.98 -1.15
N LYS A 50 7.89 7.58 -1.38
CA LYS A 50 8.31 6.18 -1.33
C LYS A 50 7.81 5.58 0.00
N ALA A 51 7.27 4.37 -0.06
CA ALA A 51 6.83 3.65 1.14
C ALA A 51 7.96 3.59 2.18
N ASN A 52 7.60 3.64 3.46
CA ASN A 52 8.59 3.53 4.53
C ASN A 52 9.25 2.15 4.44
N LYS A 53 10.59 2.11 4.49
CA LYS A 53 11.38 0.88 4.37
C LYS A 53 11.01 -0.10 5.49
N GLU A 54 10.77 0.40 6.70
CA GLU A 54 10.39 -0.42 7.85
C GLU A 54 9.10 -1.20 7.61
N ILE A 55 8.07 -0.54 7.05
CA ILE A 55 6.79 -1.17 6.71
C ILE A 55 6.98 -2.26 5.64
N LEU A 56 7.84 -2.00 4.64
CA LEU A 56 8.11 -2.98 3.59
C LEU A 56 8.81 -4.23 4.12
N GLU A 57 9.77 -4.08 5.05
CA GLU A 57 10.45 -5.21 5.69
C GLU A 57 9.49 -6.02 6.57
N ASP A 58 8.60 -5.36 7.31
CA ASP A 58 7.60 -6.04 8.13
C ASP A 58 6.58 -6.81 7.29
N ASP A 59 6.11 -6.23 6.19
CA ASP A 59 5.21 -6.92 5.27
C ASP A 59 5.89 -8.11 4.59
N ARG A 60 7.18 -8.01 4.28
CA ARG A 60 7.98 -9.11 3.77
C ARG A 60 8.10 -10.25 4.79
N LYS A 61 8.39 -9.96 6.07
CA LYS A 61 8.42 -10.97 7.13
C LYS A 61 7.05 -11.63 7.31
N ARG A 62 5.98 -10.84 7.31
CA ARG A 62 4.61 -11.33 7.42
C ARG A 62 4.25 -12.30 6.28
N GLN A 63 4.72 -12.03 5.06
CA GLN A 63 4.51 -12.93 3.93
C GLN A 63 5.25 -14.26 4.07
N ILE A 64 6.43 -14.26 4.69
CA ILE A 64 7.17 -15.48 4.99
C ILE A 64 6.41 -16.30 6.03
N GLU A 65 6.04 -15.70 7.15
CA GLU A 65 5.29 -16.40 8.22
C GLU A 65 3.96 -16.95 7.71
N LEU A 66 3.21 -16.18 6.91
CA LEU A 66 1.94 -16.63 6.34
C LEU A 66 2.10 -17.89 5.47
N LYS A 67 3.19 -18.00 4.71
CA LYS A 67 3.48 -19.19 3.91
C LYS A 67 3.88 -20.38 4.78
N LEU A 68 4.63 -20.16 5.85
CA LEU A 68 4.99 -21.22 6.80
C LEU A 68 3.75 -21.76 7.50
N THR A 69 2.85 -20.90 7.96
CA THR A 69 1.58 -21.34 8.58
C THR A 69 0.70 -22.11 7.59
N GLN A 70 0.62 -21.68 6.34
CA GLN A 70 -0.11 -22.43 5.31
C GLN A 70 0.48 -23.84 5.09
N LEU A 71 1.82 -23.93 5.07
CA LEU A 71 2.52 -25.21 4.92
C LEU A 71 2.30 -26.12 6.13
N GLU A 72 2.33 -25.57 7.35
CA GLU A 72 1.98 -26.31 8.58
C GLU A 72 0.56 -26.88 8.49
N ASP A 73 -0.42 -26.05 8.14
CA ASP A 73 -1.82 -26.48 8.01
C ASP A 73 -1.98 -27.59 6.96
N GLU A 74 -1.33 -27.45 5.79
CA GLU A 74 -1.36 -28.44 4.72
C GLU A 74 -0.73 -29.78 5.13
N LEU A 75 0.41 -29.77 5.81
CA LEU A 75 1.07 -31.00 6.27
C LEU A 75 0.31 -31.69 7.41
N LEU A 76 -0.33 -30.92 8.29
CA LEU A 76 -1.19 -31.45 9.34
C LEU A 76 -2.45 -32.11 8.75
N GLU A 77 -3.06 -31.50 7.72
CA GLU A 77 -4.21 -32.09 7.01
C GLU A 77 -3.84 -33.40 6.30
N GLN A 78 -2.61 -33.50 5.79
CA GLN A 78 -2.06 -34.71 5.16
C GLN A 78 -1.72 -35.83 6.17
N GLY A 79 -1.76 -35.55 7.47
CA GLY A 79 -1.52 -36.52 8.53
C GLY A 79 -0.03 -36.81 8.78
N SER A 80 0.86 -35.89 8.44
CA SER A 80 2.29 -35.98 8.73
C SER A 80 2.57 -35.94 10.24
N SER A 81 3.65 -36.59 10.67
CA SER A 81 4.09 -36.52 12.08
C SER A 81 4.53 -35.10 12.42
N LEU A 82 4.27 -34.65 13.65
CA LEU A 82 4.67 -33.32 14.14
C LEU A 82 6.17 -33.05 13.98
N GLU A 83 7.00 -34.09 14.10
CA GLU A 83 8.45 -33.99 13.92
C GLU A 83 8.82 -33.66 12.46
N ASP A 84 8.18 -34.34 11.51
CA ASP A 84 8.41 -34.14 10.07
C ASP A 84 7.89 -32.77 9.61
N VAL A 85 6.78 -32.31 10.18
CA VAL A 85 6.25 -30.95 9.94
C VAL A 85 7.25 -29.90 10.41
N ALA A 86 7.80 -30.05 11.62
CA ALA A 86 8.76 -29.10 12.16
C ALA A 86 10.03 -29.00 11.28
N GLU A 87 10.57 -30.14 10.83
CA GLU A 87 11.75 -30.16 9.95
C GLU A 87 11.45 -29.52 8.58
N SER A 88 10.28 -29.81 7.99
CA SER A 88 9.86 -29.22 6.71
C SER A 88 9.66 -27.70 6.79
N VAL A 89 9.07 -27.21 7.89
CA VAL A 89 8.88 -25.78 8.14
C VAL A 89 10.20 -25.05 8.35
N GLU A 90 11.14 -25.64 9.12
CA GLU A 90 12.46 -25.04 9.31
C GLU A 90 13.27 -24.95 8.01
N SER A 91 13.20 -25.99 7.17
CA SER A 91 13.86 -25.99 5.86
C SER A 91 13.25 -24.92 4.95
N SER A 92 11.92 -24.81 4.93
CA SER A 92 11.17 -23.83 4.16
C SER A 92 11.44 -22.40 4.61
N ARG A 93 11.60 -22.17 5.92
CA ARG A 93 11.96 -20.85 6.47
C ARG A 93 13.30 -20.37 5.91
N LYS A 94 14.34 -21.21 5.96
CA LYS A 94 15.67 -20.88 5.44
C LYS A 94 15.64 -20.53 3.95
N VAL A 95 14.87 -21.28 3.16
CA VAL A 95 14.74 -21.04 1.73
C VAL A 95 13.99 -19.74 1.43
N LEU A 96 12.86 -19.49 2.11
CA LEU A 96 12.06 -18.28 1.90
C LEU A 96 12.81 -17.01 2.34
N GLU A 97 13.58 -17.07 3.41
CA GLU A 97 14.43 -15.97 3.87
C GLU A 97 15.56 -15.65 2.87
N ALA A 98 16.22 -16.69 2.33
CA ALA A 98 17.26 -16.54 1.31
C ALA A 98 16.68 -15.94 0.02
N PHE A 99 15.59 -16.51 -0.50
CA PHE A 99 14.94 -16.04 -1.72
C PHE A 99 14.44 -14.60 -1.60
N SER A 100 13.86 -14.26 -0.45
CA SER A 100 13.36 -12.93 -0.25
C SER A 100 14.47 -11.89 -0.14
N SER A 101 15.69 -12.29 0.28
CA SER A 101 16.85 -11.39 0.45
C SER A 101 17.48 -11.03 -0.88
N GLU A 102 17.46 -11.94 -1.84
CA GLU A 102 17.95 -11.69 -3.21
C GLU A 102 17.01 -10.78 -4.02
N ASN A 103 15.71 -10.78 -3.73
CA ASN A 103 14.71 -10.04 -4.50
C ASN A 103 14.40 -8.62 -3.99
N GLY A 104 15.21 -8.07 -3.07
CA GLY A 104 14.96 -6.82 -2.33
C GLY A 104 14.89 -5.51 -3.14
N ASN A 105 14.55 -5.52 -4.43
CA ASN A 105 14.50 -4.28 -5.23
C ASN A 105 13.45 -4.22 -6.35
N THR A 106 12.54 -5.19 -6.50
CA THR A 106 11.41 -5.04 -7.44
C THR A 106 10.16 -4.58 -6.70
N THR A 107 10.03 -3.24 -6.59
CA THR A 107 8.77 -2.61 -6.19
C THR A 107 7.74 -2.78 -7.30
N THR A 108 7.05 -3.92 -7.33
CA THR A 108 5.73 -4.02 -7.93
C THR A 108 4.83 -4.68 -6.91
N SER A 109 3.87 -3.89 -6.41
CA SER A 109 2.69 -4.37 -5.69
C SER A 109 1.89 -5.24 -6.66
N THR A 110 2.36 -6.46 -6.86
CA THR A 110 1.65 -7.52 -7.56
C THR A 110 1.26 -8.46 -6.44
N ARG A 111 -0.05 -8.62 -6.22
CA ARG A 111 -0.56 -9.76 -5.45
C ARG A 111 0.21 -10.98 -5.96
N TYR A 112 0.98 -11.62 -5.09
CA TYR A 112 1.73 -12.83 -5.44
C TYR A 112 0.72 -13.91 -5.79
N ASN A 113 0.34 -13.97 -7.07
CA ASN A 113 -0.47 -15.05 -7.59
C ASN A 113 0.40 -16.30 -7.60
N VAL A 114 -0.16 -17.40 -7.10
CA VAL A 114 0.43 -18.76 -7.07
C VAL A 114 0.81 -19.28 -8.48
N SER A 115 0.53 -18.50 -9.53
CA SER A 115 0.88 -18.76 -10.93
C SER A 115 2.30 -18.31 -11.33
N ASP A 116 3.12 -17.77 -10.43
CA ASP A 116 4.52 -17.51 -10.72
C ASP A 116 5.26 -18.84 -11.00
N LYS A 117 5.73 -19.01 -12.24
CA LYS A 117 6.35 -20.25 -12.73
C LYS A 117 7.51 -20.71 -11.85
N ARG A 118 8.19 -19.78 -11.17
CA ARG A 118 9.28 -20.06 -10.23
C ARG A 118 8.79 -20.69 -8.92
N MET A 119 7.68 -20.21 -8.36
CA MET A 119 7.06 -20.83 -7.17
C MET A 119 6.45 -22.19 -7.51
N LYS A 120 5.84 -22.31 -8.69
CA LYS A 120 5.25 -23.58 -9.16
C LYS A 120 6.30 -24.66 -9.39
N ALA A 121 7.46 -24.30 -9.92
CA ALA A 121 8.60 -25.22 -10.08
C ALA A 121 9.17 -25.67 -8.74
N PHE A 122 9.17 -24.80 -7.72
CA PHE A 122 9.68 -25.11 -6.39
C PHE A 122 8.74 -26.05 -5.61
N VAL A 123 7.43 -25.82 -5.68
CA VAL A 123 6.41 -26.73 -5.12
C VAL A 123 6.41 -28.08 -5.84
N GLN A 124 6.71 -28.09 -7.14
CA GLN A 124 6.71 -29.32 -7.96
C GLN A 124 8.03 -30.10 -7.94
N SER A 125 9.11 -29.51 -7.41
CA SER A 125 10.41 -30.18 -7.25
C SER A 125 10.54 -31.05 -6.00
N GLY A 126 9.49 -31.17 -5.17
CA GLY A 126 9.51 -32.03 -3.99
C GLY A 126 10.55 -31.61 -2.94
N ILE A 127 10.78 -30.30 -2.82
CA ILE A 127 11.50 -29.70 -1.67
C ILE A 127 10.51 -29.33 -0.55
N ILE A 128 9.24 -29.72 -0.72
CA ILE A 128 8.25 -29.92 0.34
C ILE A 128 7.75 -31.34 0.14
#